data_AF-X1CZD6-F1
#
_entry.id   AF-X1CZD6-F1
#
_cell.length_a   1.000
_cell.length_b   1.000
_cell.length_c   1.000
_cell.angle_alpha   90.00
_cell.angle_beta   90.00
_cell.angle_gamma   90.00
#
_symmetry.space_group_name_H-M   'P 1'
#
loop_
_entity.id
_entity.type
_entity.pdbx_description
1 polymer ?
#
loop_
_entity_poly.entity_id
_entity_poly.type
_entity_poly.pdbx_seq_one_letter_code
_entity_poly.pdbx_strand_id
1 'polypeptide(L)' 'MIITKSKNINTILNQINQESVFIIGCSECATICKTGGENEIYKLEKLLTKQGINVI' A
#
# COMPACT_ATOMS: atom_id res chain seq x y z
N MET A 1 17.60 13.23 -3.25
CA MET A 1 16.78 12.07 -3.64
C MET A 1 16.39 11.34 -2.35
N ILE A 2 15.14 11.42 -1.91
CA ILE A 2 14.71 10.72 -0.71
C ILE A 2 14.57 9.24 -1.09
N ILE A 3 15.55 8.42 -0.70
CA ILE A 3 15.48 6.97 -0.91
C ILE A 3 14.39 6.46 0.04
N THR A 4 13.18 6.29 -0.49
CA THR A 4 12.06 5.70 0.24
C THR A 4 11.98 4.22 -0.09
N LYS A 5 11.57 3.41 0.89
CA LYS A 5 11.36 1.97 0.72
C LYS A 5 9.91 1.65 1.03
N SER A 6 9.33 0.72 0.27
CA SER A 6 8.00 0.19 0.55
C SER A 6 8.00 -0.47 1.93
N LYS A 7 6.98 -0.19 2.75
CA LYS A 7 6.86 -0.73 4.11
C LYS A 7 6.68 -2.25 4.07
N ASN A 8 7.11 -2.93 5.14
CA ASN A 8 6.86 -4.36 5.29
C ASN A 8 5.35 -4.61 5.45
N ILE A 9 4.81 -5.56 4.69
CA ILE A 9 3.39 -5.88 4.69
C ILE A 9 2.88 -6.31 6.06
N ASN A 10 3.66 -7.05 6.84
CA ASN A 10 3.27 -7.53 8.17
C ASN A 10 3.08 -6.37 9.14
N THR A 11 3.90 -5.32 9.00
CA THR A 11 3.74 -4.11 9.80
C THR A 11 2.46 -3.38 9.45
N ILE A 12 2.10 -3.32 8.16
CA ILE A 12 0.83 -2.72 7.71
C ILE A 12 -0.35 -3.54 8.26
N LEU A 13 -0.33 -4.86 8.11
CA LEU A 13 -1.38 -5.76 8.59
C LEU A 13 -1.59 -5.65 10.10
N ASN A 14 -0.51 -5.61 10.89
CA ASN A 14 -0.59 -5.45 12.34
C ASN A 14 -1.16 -4.08 12.77
N GLN A 15 -1.20 -3.08 11.88
CA GLN A 15 -1.78 -1.77 12.14
C GLN A 15 -3.23 -1.66 11.68
N ILE A 16 -3.71 -2.58 10.86
CA ILE A 16 -5.09 -2.59 10.36
C ILE A 16 -5.95 -3.33 11.39
N ASN A 17 -6.68 -2.56 12.19
CA ASN A 17 -7.65 -3.08 13.17
C ASN A 17 -9.11 -3.02 12.66
N GLN A 18 -9.32 -2.61 11.41
CA GLN A 18 -10.64 -2.42 10.80
C GLN A 18 -10.86 -3.39 9.64
N GLU A 19 -12.12 -3.71 9.36
CA GLU A 19 -12.50 -4.64 8.29
C GLU A 19 -12.24 -4.10 6.88
N SER A 20 -12.21 -2.78 6.73
CA SER A 20 -12.04 -2.12 5.44
C SER A 20 -10.96 -1.04 5.49
N VAL A 21 -10.20 -0.89 4.40
CA VAL A 21 -9.15 0.12 4.26
C VAL A 21 -9.23 0.79 2.88
N PHE A 22 -8.85 2.06 2.82
CA PHE A 22 -8.76 2.82 1.57
C PHE A 22 -7.28 3.08 1.25
N ILE A 23 -6.86 2.82 0.01
CA ILE A 23 -5.46 3.02 -0.40
C ILE A 23 -5.38 4.27 -1.28
N ILE A 24 -4.59 5.25 -0.85
CA ILE A 24 -4.29 6.45 -1.63
C ILE A 24 -2.83 6.48 -2.07
N GLY A 25 -2.63 6.78 -3.36
CA GLY A 25 -1.31 7.08 -3.93
C GLY A 25 -1.20 8.55 -4.30
N CYS A 26 -0.02 9.13 -4.14
CA CYS A 26 0.30 10.43 -4.72
C CYS A 26 1.03 10.20 -6.05
N SER A 27 0.38 10.53 -7.17
CA SER A 27 0.89 10.26 -8.52
C SER A 27 2.26 10.90 -8.77
N GLU A 28 2.47 12.11 -8.27
CA GLU A 28 3.73 12.85 -8.43
C GLU A 28 4.87 12.24 -7.59
N CYS A 29 4.63 12.08 -6.28
CA CYS A 29 5.62 11.51 -5.38
C CYS A 29 5.96 10.05 -5.76
N ALA A 30 4.96 9.26 -6.17
CA ALA A 30 5.18 7.87 -6.55
C ALA A 30 6.05 7.75 -7.82
N THR A 31 5.86 8.65 -8.78
CA THR A 31 6.66 8.69 -10.02
C THR A 31 8.11 9.10 -9.73
N ILE A 32 8.31 10.15 -8.92
CA ILE A 32 9.64 10.69 -8.61
C ILE A 32 10.42 9.74 -7.69
N CYS A 33 9.76 9.20 -6.66
CA CYS A 33 10.39 8.36 -5.65
C CYS A 33 10.47 6.88 -6.06
N LYS A 34 9.76 6.48 -7.14
CA LYS A 34 9.64 5.08 -7.61
C LYS A 34 9.16 4.11 -6.53
N THR A 35 8.30 4.59 -5.64
CA THR A 35 7.78 3.87 -4.46
C THR A 35 6.33 4.28 -4.23
N GLY A 36 5.44 3.33 -3.99
CA GLY A 36 4.00 3.55 -3.88
C GLY A 36 3.29 3.84 -5.21
N GLY A 37 3.86 3.39 -6.34
CA GLY A 37 3.25 3.53 -7.66
C GLY A 37 2.03 2.64 -7.86
N GLU A 38 1.34 2.82 -8.99
CA GLU A 38 0.11 2.08 -9.33
C GLU A 38 0.29 0.56 -9.23
N ASN A 39 1.40 0.04 -9.78
CA ASN A 39 1.75 -1.38 -9.68
C ASN A 39 1.95 -1.88 -8.25
N GLU A 40 2.43 -1.04 -7.34
CA GLU A 40 2.64 -1.40 -5.93
C GLU A 40 1.33 -1.35 -5.16
N ILE A 41 0.49 -0.35 -5.44
CA ILE A 41 -0.87 -0.27 -4.86
C ILE A 41 -1.71 -1.47 -5.28
N TYR A 42 -1.66 -1.86 -6.55
CA TYR A 42 -2.40 -3.04 -7.03
C TYR A 42 -1.90 -4.35 -6.41
N LYS A 43 -0.60 -4.46 -6.11
CA LYS A 43 -0.03 -5.59 -5.37
C LYS A 43 -0.49 -5.58 -3.91
N LEU A 44 -0.51 -4.40 -3.29
CA LEU A 44 -0.93 -4.21 -1.91
C LEU A 44 -2.42 -4.56 -1.74
N GLU A 45 -3.27 -4.07 -2.64
CA GLU A 45 -4.70 -4.40 -2.71
C GLU A 45 -4.90 -5.91 -2.74
N LYS A 46 -4.28 -6.62 -3.70
CA LYS A 46 -4.39 -8.09 -3.80
C LYS A 46 -3.94 -8.82 -2.54
N LEU A 47 -2.90 -8.31 -1.86
CA LEU A 47 -2.43 -8.92 -0.61
C LEU A 47 -3.44 -8.72 0.53
N LEU A 48 -4.00 -7.52 0.64
CA LEU A 48 -5.01 -7.19 1.66
C LEU A 48 -6.30 -7.99 1.44
N THR A 49 -6.79 -8.07 0.20
CA THR A 49 -7.98 -8.86 -0.13
C THR A 49 -7.76 -10.36 0.15
N LYS A 50 -6.55 -10.89 -0.12
CA LYS A 50 -6.21 -12.29 0.24
C LYS A 50 -6.20 -12.56 1.75
N GLN A 51 -5.93 -11.55 2.55
CA GLN A 51 -5.96 -11.63 4.02
C GLN A 51 -7.36 -11.38 4.60
N GLY A 52 -8.38 -11.19 3.74
CA GLY A 52 -9.76 -10.93 4.16
C GLY A 52 -10.04 -9.46 4.52
N ILE A 53 -9.11 -8.55 4.25
CA ILE A 53 -9.30 -7.11 4.45
C ILE A 53 -9.94 -6.54 3.18
N ASN A 54 -11.07 -5.88 3.34
CA ASN A 54 -11.76 -5.23 2.24
C ASN A 54 -11.01 -3.95 1.84
N VAL A 55 -10.75 -3.77 0.55
CA VAL A 55 -10.14 -2.55 0.03
C VAL A 55 -11.21 -1.78 -0.75
N ILE A 56 -11.44 -0.53 -0.34
CA ILE A 56 -12.41 0.38 -0.96
C ILE A 56 -11.70 1.41 -1.83
#